data_AF-A0AAV5ITQ4-F1
#
_entry.id   AF-A0AAV5ITQ4-F1
#
_cell.length_a   1.000
_cell.length_b   1.000
_cell.length_c   1.000
_cell.angle_alpha   90.00
_cell.angle_beta   90.00
_cell.angle_gamma   90.00
#
_symmetry.space_group_name_H-M   'P 1'
#
loop_
_entity.id
_entity.type
_entity.pdbx_description
1 polymer ?
#
loop_
_entity_poly.entity_id
_entity_poly.type
_entity_poly.pdbx_seq_one_letter_code
_entity_poly.pdbx_strand_id
1 'polypeptide(L)'
;MLQGPLEEPLQECKPDCLVTDMLYPWATASAGKYGIPTLVFYVFSIFSLCITMCLEMYQPPRNIESDSETFVVPNFPGNIKLTRNQMGSKRYSDLLMASRELAMNSYGILVNSFYELEGTYADHYRNEFGVKEWLIGPISLYNRGIEDKAHRGKEASIDEHECLKWLDSKEPNSVVYICFGSLTQFNCAQLKEIAMGLEASGQQFIWVVRKHNEEEQDWLPKGFEHEMEGKGLTIKE
;
A
#
# COMPACT_ATOMS: atom_id res chain seq x y z
N MET A 1 -23.10 7.62 -1.20
CA MET A 1 -23.19 8.51 -2.38
C MET A 1 -22.90 7.77 -3.69
N LEU A 2 -22.08 6.72 -3.72
CA LEU A 2 -21.75 5.97 -4.95
C LEU A 2 -22.64 4.74 -5.24
N GLN A 3 -23.51 4.35 -4.31
CA GLN A 3 -24.30 3.11 -4.44
C GLN A 3 -25.34 3.15 -5.54
N GLY A 4 -26.16 4.20 -5.62
CA GLY A 4 -27.14 4.37 -6.72
C GLY A 4 -26.47 4.37 -8.10
N PRO A 5 -25.43 5.20 -8.32
CA PRO A 5 -24.68 5.21 -9.58
C PRO A 5 -24.02 3.87 -9.96
N LEU A 6 -23.76 2.98 -9.01
CA LEU A 6 -23.29 1.61 -9.30
C LEU A 6 -24.45 0.68 -9.66
N GLU A 7 -25.59 0.78 -8.96
CA GLU A 7 -26.72 -0.15 -9.16
C GLU A 7 -27.40 0.02 -10.53
N GLU A 8 -27.45 1.24 -11.07
CA GLU A 8 -27.98 1.52 -12.42
C GLU A 8 -27.30 0.68 -13.52
N PRO A 9 -25.97 0.74 -13.73
CA PRO A 9 -25.30 -0.07 -14.75
C PRO A 9 -25.32 -1.57 -14.44
N LEU A 10 -25.34 -1.99 -13.17
CA LEU A 10 -25.48 -3.41 -12.83
C LEU A 10 -26.82 -3.97 -13.31
N GLN A 11 -27.90 -3.19 -13.16
CA GLN A 11 -29.23 -3.58 -13.61
C GLN A 11 -29.37 -3.58 -15.14
N GLU A 12 -28.82 -2.57 -15.79
CA GLU A 12 -28.92 -2.39 -17.24
C GLU A 12 -28.03 -3.36 -18.01
N CYS A 13 -26.75 -3.45 -17.64
CA CYS A 13 -25.75 -4.22 -18.40
C CYS A 13 -25.70 -5.70 -18.00
N LYS A 14 -26.11 -6.05 -16.77
CA LYS A 14 -26.07 -7.41 -16.22
C LYS A 14 -24.73 -8.14 -16.49
N PRO A 15 -23.60 -7.58 -16.02
CA PRO A 15 -22.30 -8.18 -16.24
C PRO A 15 -22.19 -9.58 -15.58
N ASP A 16 -21.32 -10.43 -16.12
CA ASP A 16 -21.07 -11.76 -15.57
C ASP A 16 -20.40 -11.74 -14.19
N CYS A 17 -19.69 -10.65 -13.87
CA CYS A 17 -19.00 -10.47 -12.59
C CYS A 17 -18.78 -8.97 -12.32
N LEU A 18 -18.82 -8.58 -11.05
CA LEU A 18 -18.30 -7.29 -10.57
C LEU A 18 -16.95 -7.50 -9.90
N VAL A 19 -15.92 -6.74 -10.29
CA VAL A 19 -14.70 -6.61 -9.49
C VAL A 19 -14.80 -5.34 -8.68
N THR A 20 -14.75 -5.44 -7.35
CA THR A 20 -14.87 -4.29 -6.44
C THR A 20 -13.63 -4.14 -5.58
N ASP A 21 -13.26 -2.88 -5.30
CA ASP A 21 -12.24 -2.58 -4.30
C ASP A 21 -12.75 -2.96 -2.90
N MET A 22 -11.84 -3.44 -2.05
CA MET A 22 -12.12 -3.77 -0.64
C MET A 22 -12.72 -2.60 0.16
N LEU A 23 -12.49 -1.34 -0.26
CA LEU A 23 -13.03 -0.14 0.39
C LEU A 23 -14.53 0.08 0.15
N TYR A 24 -15.13 -0.72 -0.73
CA TYR A 24 -16.57 -0.66 -1.05
C TYR A 24 -17.28 -1.97 -0.68
N PRO A 25 -17.32 -2.36 0.62
CA PRO A 25 -17.94 -3.62 1.03
C PRO A 25 -19.43 -3.71 0.65
N TRP A 26 -20.11 -2.57 0.53
CA TRP A 26 -21.51 -2.49 0.10
C TRP A 26 -21.73 -2.90 -1.36
N ALA A 27 -20.70 -2.87 -2.21
CA ALA A 27 -20.82 -3.18 -3.63
C ALA A 27 -21.18 -4.66 -3.86
N THR A 28 -20.67 -5.57 -3.02
CA THR A 28 -21.03 -6.99 -3.02
C THR A 28 -22.53 -7.18 -2.79
N ALA A 29 -23.10 -6.47 -1.82
CA ALA A 29 -24.54 -6.51 -1.55
C ALA A 29 -25.36 -5.92 -2.71
N SER A 30 -24.89 -4.81 -3.31
CA SER A 30 -25.52 -4.20 -4.49
C SER A 30 -25.55 -5.16 -5.70
N ALA A 31 -24.43 -5.82 -6.02
CA ALA A 31 -24.37 -6.80 -7.10
C ALA A 31 -25.25 -8.04 -6.80
N GLY A 32 -25.29 -8.47 -5.54
CA GLY A 32 -26.11 -9.58 -5.07
C GLY A 32 -27.62 -9.39 -5.34
N LYS A 33 -28.14 -8.15 -5.30
CA LYS A 33 -29.55 -7.84 -5.64
C LYS A 33 -29.94 -8.31 -7.05
N TYR A 34 -28.96 -8.38 -7.95
CA TYR A 34 -29.14 -8.74 -9.35
C TYR A 34 -28.57 -10.13 -9.68
N GLY A 35 -28.14 -10.90 -8.66
CA GLY A 35 -27.54 -12.23 -8.85
C GLY A 35 -26.15 -12.22 -9.48
N ILE A 36 -25.45 -11.08 -9.46
CA ILE A 36 -24.13 -10.91 -10.07
C ILE A 36 -23.05 -11.32 -9.05
N PRO A 37 -22.16 -12.28 -9.37
CA PRO A 37 -21.06 -12.65 -8.48
C PRO A 37 -20.05 -11.51 -8.38
N THR A 38 -19.43 -11.38 -7.21
CA THR A 38 -18.44 -10.33 -6.95
C THR A 38 -17.08 -10.93 -6.64
N LEU A 39 -16.02 -10.39 -7.24
CA LEU A 39 -14.64 -10.62 -6.84
C LEU A 39 -14.11 -9.37 -6.12
N VAL A 40 -13.55 -9.55 -4.93
CA VAL A 40 -13.00 -8.44 -4.15
C VAL A 40 -11.51 -8.30 -4.46
N PHE A 41 -11.11 -7.12 -4.92
CA PHE A 41 -9.73 -6.82 -5.25
C PHE A 41 -8.99 -6.23 -4.05
N TYR A 42 -7.92 -6.89 -3.66
CA TYR A 42 -7.01 -6.45 -2.61
C TYR A 42 -5.67 -6.04 -3.24
N VAL A 43 -5.27 -4.81 -2.93
CA VAL A 43 -3.94 -4.27 -3.29
C VAL A 43 -2.85 -4.65 -2.29
N PHE A 44 -3.23 -5.23 -1.14
CA PHE A 44 -2.30 -5.75 -0.13
C PHE A 44 -1.75 -7.13 -0.52
N SER A 45 -0.66 -7.54 0.11
CA SER A 45 -0.12 -8.89 -0.03
C SER A 45 -1.03 -9.94 0.62
N ILE A 46 -0.97 -11.19 0.15
CA ILE A 46 -1.75 -12.28 0.77
C ILE A 46 -1.25 -12.57 2.19
N PHE A 47 0.04 -12.31 2.49
CA PHE A 47 0.60 -12.31 3.84
C PHE A 47 -0.18 -11.42 4.80
N SER A 48 -0.39 -10.15 4.43
CA SER A 48 -1.11 -9.20 5.27
C SER A 48 -2.57 -9.59 5.46
N LEU A 49 -3.22 -10.09 4.39
CA LEU A 49 -4.59 -10.60 4.47
C LEU A 49 -4.70 -11.80 5.42
N CYS A 50 -3.75 -12.74 5.37
CA CYS A 50 -3.70 -13.87 6.30
C CYS A 50 -3.55 -13.39 7.75
N ILE A 51 -2.65 -12.45 8.03
CA ILE A 51 -2.48 -11.88 9.38
C ILE A 51 -3.82 -11.31 9.88
N THR A 52 -4.48 -10.50 9.05
CA THR A 52 -5.78 -9.92 9.38
C THR A 52 -6.83 -11.00 9.70
N MET A 53 -6.96 -12.02 8.84
CA MET A 53 -7.93 -13.11 9.04
C MET A 53 -7.63 -13.93 10.30
N CYS A 54 -6.37 -14.24 10.57
CA CYS A 54 -5.94 -14.94 11.79
C CYS A 54 -6.27 -14.15 13.05
N LEU A 55 -5.99 -12.85 13.05
CA LEU A 55 -6.24 -11.99 14.21
C LEU A 55 -7.74 -11.81 14.48
N GLU A 56 -8.55 -11.71 13.43
CA GLU A 56 -9.99 -11.62 13.55
C GLU A 56 -10.59 -12.94 14.08
N MET A 57 -10.12 -14.08 13.58
CA MET A 57 -10.69 -15.40 13.89
C MET A 57 -10.23 -15.96 15.24
N TYR A 58 -8.96 -15.78 15.61
CA TYR A 58 -8.39 -16.40 16.81
C TYR A 58 -8.08 -15.42 17.94
N GLN A 59 -8.12 -14.11 17.66
CA GLN A 59 -7.79 -13.02 18.59
C GLN A 59 -6.33 -13.05 19.12
N PRO A 60 -5.69 -11.89 19.31
CA PRO A 60 -4.42 -11.84 20.02
C PRO A 60 -4.61 -12.24 21.50
N PRO A 61 -3.54 -12.65 22.21
CA PRO A 61 -3.60 -12.93 23.64
C PRO A 61 -4.18 -11.75 24.43
N ARG A 62 -5.11 -12.03 25.36
CA ARG A 62 -5.80 -11.00 26.15
C ARG A 62 -4.92 -10.32 27.21
N ASN A 63 -3.78 -10.93 27.55
CA ASN A 63 -2.92 -10.52 28.67
C ASN A 63 -1.69 -9.71 28.22
N ILE A 64 -1.82 -8.90 27.17
CA ILE A 64 -0.73 -8.01 26.73
C ILE A 64 -0.75 -6.78 27.66
N GLU A 65 0.22 -6.67 28.54
CA GLU A 65 0.29 -5.63 29.58
C GLU A 65 0.86 -4.31 29.04
N SER A 66 1.67 -4.37 27.97
CA SER A 66 2.33 -3.21 27.37
C SER A 66 2.16 -3.13 25.86
N ASP A 67 2.11 -1.92 25.30
CA ASP A 67 1.97 -1.72 23.86
C ASP A 67 3.19 -2.16 23.04
N SER A 68 4.34 -2.32 23.70
CA SER A 68 5.59 -2.82 23.11
C SER A 68 5.81 -4.32 23.34
N GLU A 69 4.96 -4.97 24.13
CA GLU A 69 5.04 -6.39 24.35
C GLU A 69 4.66 -7.14 23.06
N THR A 70 5.47 -8.15 22.72
CA THR A 70 5.28 -8.94 21.51
C THR A 70 4.38 -10.14 21.77
N PHE A 71 3.52 -10.46 20.82
CA PHE A 71 2.76 -11.72 20.77
C PHE A 71 2.93 -12.40 19.41
N VAL A 72 2.75 -13.72 19.38
CA VAL A 72 2.78 -14.49 18.13
C VAL A 72 1.39 -14.44 17.49
N VAL A 73 1.32 -14.19 16.18
CA VAL A 73 0.07 -14.24 15.42
C VAL A 73 -0.47 -15.68 15.47
N PRO A 74 -1.65 -15.91 16.04
CA PRO A 74 -2.21 -17.25 16.20
C PRO A 74 -2.54 -17.87 14.85
N ASN A 75 -2.31 -19.18 14.74
CA ASN A 75 -2.60 -19.97 13.54
C ASN A 75 -2.00 -19.40 12.24
N PHE A 76 -0.83 -18.76 12.32
CA PHE A 76 -0.16 -18.16 11.18
C PHE A 76 1.20 -18.84 10.92
N PRO A 77 1.54 -19.18 9.66
CA PRO A 77 2.82 -19.81 9.34
C PRO A 77 4.04 -18.93 9.70
N GLY A 78 5.03 -19.50 10.38
CA GLY A 78 6.33 -18.84 10.59
C GLY A 78 6.52 -18.10 11.92
N ASN A 79 5.62 -18.27 12.90
CA ASN A 79 5.74 -17.68 14.25
C ASN A 79 5.96 -16.15 14.23
N ILE A 80 5.23 -15.44 13.36
CA ILE A 80 5.34 -13.99 13.23
C ILE A 80 4.97 -13.31 14.55
N LYS A 81 5.83 -12.42 15.02
CA LYS A 81 5.62 -11.65 16.25
C LYS A 81 5.23 -10.22 15.91
N LEU A 82 4.15 -9.75 16.52
CA LEU A 82 3.69 -8.36 16.43
C LEU A 82 3.58 -7.74 17.83
N THR A 83 3.60 -6.42 17.90
CA THR A 83 3.27 -5.65 19.11
C THR A 83 1.91 -4.97 18.95
N ARG A 84 1.30 -4.50 20.03
CA ARG A 84 0.02 -3.77 19.94
C ARG A 84 0.17 -2.49 19.11
N ASN A 85 1.30 -1.80 19.21
CA ASN A 85 1.59 -0.60 18.41
C ASN A 85 1.62 -0.86 16.89
N GLN A 86 1.89 -2.09 16.45
CA GLN A 86 1.91 -2.46 15.04
C GLN A 86 0.51 -2.77 14.46
N MET A 87 -0.52 -2.86 15.30
CA MET A 87 -1.88 -3.22 14.89
C MET A 87 -2.64 -2.09 14.20
N GLY A 88 -2.00 -0.92 14.02
CA GLY A 88 -2.56 0.23 13.33
C GLY A 88 -3.64 0.97 14.12
N SER A 89 -4.19 2.02 13.50
CA SER A 89 -5.30 2.76 14.09
C SER A 89 -6.58 1.93 14.13
N LYS A 90 -7.49 2.23 15.06
CA LYS A 90 -8.81 1.57 15.17
C LYS A 90 -9.57 1.54 13.83
N ARG A 91 -9.52 2.63 13.05
CA ARG A 91 -10.19 2.72 11.75
C ARG A 91 -9.60 1.78 10.69
N TYR A 92 -8.27 1.61 10.69
CA TYR A 92 -7.60 0.67 9.79
C TYR A 92 -7.90 -0.78 10.23
N SER A 93 -7.89 -1.01 11.54
CA SER A 93 -8.33 -2.28 12.13
C SER A 93 -9.78 -2.61 11.75
N ASP A 94 -10.71 -1.67 11.86
CA ASP A 94 -12.13 -1.88 11.51
C ASP A 94 -12.32 -2.21 10.01
N LEU A 95 -11.59 -1.52 9.12
CA LEU A 95 -11.58 -1.84 7.68
C LEU A 95 -11.02 -3.23 7.40
N LEU A 96 -9.94 -3.61 8.09
CA LEU A 96 -9.33 -4.92 7.96
C LEU A 96 -10.19 -6.03 8.60
N MET A 97 -10.84 -5.77 9.72
CA MET A 97 -11.77 -6.72 10.37
C MET A 97 -13.05 -6.92 9.57
N ALA A 98 -13.43 -5.98 8.70
CA ALA A 98 -14.50 -6.22 7.73
C ALA A 98 -14.06 -7.09 6.54
N SER A 99 -12.76 -7.37 6.42
CA SER A 99 -12.19 -8.13 5.28
C SER A 99 -12.68 -9.57 5.25
N ARG A 100 -12.86 -10.24 6.40
CA ARG A 100 -13.33 -11.62 6.43
C ARG A 100 -14.76 -11.73 5.94
N GLU A 101 -15.66 -10.93 6.49
CA GLU A 101 -17.06 -10.92 6.06
C GLU A 101 -17.16 -10.62 4.56
N LEU A 102 -16.41 -9.63 4.08
CA LEU A 102 -16.39 -9.27 2.68
C LEU A 102 -15.87 -10.41 1.78
N ALA A 103 -14.77 -11.06 2.16
CA ALA A 103 -14.21 -12.18 1.41
C ALA A 103 -15.18 -13.37 1.38
N MET A 104 -15.79 -13.72 2.53
CA MET A 104 -16.73 -14.84 2.66
C MET A 104 -18.05 -14.61 1.92
N ASN A 105 -18.50 -13.36 1.82
CA ASN A 105 -19.74 -13.01 1.13
C ASN A 105 -19.53 -12.74 -0.38
N SER A 106 -18.28 -12.81 -0.85
CA SER A 106 -17.93 -12.67 -2.26
C SER A 106 -17.79 -14.04 -2.93
N TYR A 107 -17.66 -14.07 -4.26
CA TYR A 107 -17.31 -15.29 -4.99
C TYR A 107 -15.86 -15.73 -4.70
N GLY A 108 -15.00 -14.77 -4.36
CA GLY A 108 -13.60 -14.95 -4.05
C GLY A 108 -12.84 -13.63 -4.17
N ILE A 109 -11.53 -13.70 -4.01
CA ILE A 109 -10.67 -12.51 -3.95
C ILE A 109 -9.62 -12.51 -5.07
N LEU A 110 -9.32 -11.32 -5.56
CA LEU A 110 -8.17 -11.06 -6.42
C LEU A 110 -7.11 -10.35 -5.60
N VAL A 111 -5.87 -10.80 -5.67
CA VAL A 111 -4.76 -10.24 -4.90
C VAL A 111 -3.66 -9.81 -5.85
N ASN A 112 -3.18 -8.58 -5.71
CA ASN A 112 -2.07 -8.04 -6.50
C ASN A 112 -0.72 -8.60 -6.01
N SER A 113 -0.53 -9.90 -6.18
CA SER A 113 0.68 -10.64 -5.86
C SER A 113 0.84 -11.84 -6.79
N PHE A 114 1.90 -12.62 -6.62
CA PHE A 114 2.18 -13.84 -7.39
C PHE A 114 2.66 -14.96 -6.48
N TYR A 115 2.43 -16.20 -6.89
CA TYR A 115 2.61 -17.37 -6.03
C TYR A 115 4.06 -17.55 -5.58
N GLU A 116 5.03 -17.31 -6.46
CA GLU A 116 6.45 -17.47 -6.14
C GLU A 116 6.95 -16.49 -5.07
N LEU A 117 6.24 -15.38 -4.81
CA LEU A 117 6.56 -14.44 -3.74
C LEU A 117 6.08 -14.91 -2.37
N GLU A 118 4.87 -15.47 -2.30
CA GLU A 118 4.18 -15.73 -1.04
C GLU A 118 3.27 -16.98 -1.02
N GLY A 119 3.68 -18.03 -1.74
CA GLY A 119 2.93 -19.28 -1.93
C GLY A 119 2.51 -19.97 -0.62
N THR A 120 3.37 -19.97 0.40
CA THR A 120 3.04 -20.48 1.74
C THR A 120 1.79 -19.82 2.31
N TYR A 121 1.64 -18.50 2.12
CA TYR A 121 0.51 -17.74 2.65
C TYR A 121 -0.71 -17.85 1.74
N ALA A 122 -0.52 -18.00 0.43
CA ALA A 122 -1.60 -18.31 -0.51
C ALA A 122 -2.27 -19.65 -0.16
N ASP A 123 -1.47 -20.70 0.04
CA ASP A 123 -1.98 -22.01 0.41
C ASP A 123 -2.59 -21.99 1.82
N HIS A 124 -2.01 -21.25 2.76
CA HIS A 124 -2.60 -21.06 4.08
C HIS A 124 -3.96 -20.37 4.00
N TYR A 125 -4.09 -19.28 3.22
CA TYR A 125 -5.34 -18.55 3.06
C TYR A 125 -6.46 -19.46 2.53
N ARG A 126 -6.15 -20.23 1.48
CA ARG A 126 -7.09 -21.17 0.86
C ARG A 126 -7.51 -22.28 1.82
N ASN A 127 -6.54 -22.90 2.49
CA ASN A 127 -6.77 -24.08 3.32
C ASN A 127 -7.43 -23.75 4.66
N GLU A 128 -7.04 -22.64 5.30
CA GLU A 128 -7.58 -22.26 6.61
C GLU A 128 -8.94 -21.57 6.50
N PHE A 129 -9.09 -20.66 5.54
CA PHE A 129 -10.29 -19.82 5.47
C PHE A 129 -11.31 -20.31 4.45
N GLY A 130 -10.95 -21.22 3.55
CA GLY A 130 -11.85 -21.78 2.54
C GLY A 130 -12.34 -20.75 1.50
N VAL A 131 -11.66 -19.61 1.38
CA VAL A 131 -11.97 -18.55 0.43
C VAL A 131 -11.19 -18.80 -0.85
N LYS A 132 -11.85 -18.69 -2.01
CA LYS A 132 -11.20 -18.75 -3.32
C LYS A 132 -10.39 -17.48 -3.55
N GLU A 133 -9.15 -17.66 -4.00
CA GLU A 133 -8.21 -16.58 -4.22
C GLU A 133 -7.46 -16.77 -5.53
N TRP A 134 -7.20 -15.66 -6.23
CA TRP A 134 -6.35 -15.63 -7.40
C TRP A 134 -5.28 -14.55 -7.24
N LEU A 135 -4.04 -14.97 -7.35
CA LEU A 135 -2.88 -14.08 -7.38
C LEU A 135 -2.65 -13.64 -8.84
N ILE A 136 -2.89 -12.37 -9.13
CA ILE A 136 -2.89 -11.83 -10.51
C ILE A 136 -1.85 -10.72 -10.73
N GLY A 137 -0.95 -10.55 -9.76
CA GLY A 137 0.08 -9.54 -9.75
C GLY A 137 1.43 -9.99 -10.35
N PRO A 138 2.40 -9.08 -10.41
CA PRO A 138 2.24 -7.64 -10.14
C PRO A 138 1.57 -6.93 -11.33
N ILE A 139 0.38 -6.38 -11.12
CA ILE A 139 -0.44 -5.75 -12.18
C ILE A 139 0.27 -4.53 -12.80
N SER A 140 1.22 -3.94 -12.06
CA SER A 140 2.08 -2.85 -12.56
C SER A 140 2.89 -3.22 -13.80
N LEU A 141 3.11 -4.51 -14.09
CA LEU A 141 3.82 -4.97 -15.29
C LEU A 141 2.94 -5.06 -16.55
N TYR A 142 1.63 -4.89 -16.41
CA TYR A 142 0.69 -4.98 -17.53
C TYR A 142 0.80 -3.77 -18.47
N ASN A 143 0.84 -2.55 -17.93
CA ASN A 143 1.04 -1.33 -18.72
C ASN A 143 2.54 -1.17 -19.01
N ARG A 144 2.96 -1.58 -20.21
CA ARG A 144 4.37 -1.52 -20.64
C ARG A 144 4.76 -0.24 -21.37
N GLY A 145 3.80 0.59 -21.77
CA GLY A 145 4.06 1.88 -22.40
C GLY A 145 4.77 2.83 -21.43
N ILE A 146 5.88 3.42 -21.86
CA ILE A 146 6.60 4.46 -21.09
C ILE A 146 5.66 5.64 -20.85
N GLU A 147 4.86 6.02 -21.85
CA GLU A 147 3.86 7.08 -21.75
C GLU A 147 2.78 6.75 -20.70
N ASP A 148 2.24 5.52 -20.68
CA ASP A 148 1.24 5.08 -19.68
C ASP A 148 1.77 5.09 -18.23
N LYS A 149 3.09 5.07 -18.06
CA LYS A 149 3.75 5.16 -16.74
C LYS A 149 4.10 6.60 -16.39
N ALA A 150 4.59 7.38 -17.34
CA ALA A 150 5.00 8.77 -17.16
C ALA A 150 3.82 9.69 -16.79
N HIS A 151 2.61 9.38 -17.25
CA HIS A 151 1.41 10.17 -16.94
C HIS A 151 0.72 9.75 -15.61
N ARG A 152 1.31 8.81 -14.85
CA ARG A 152 0.76 8.41 -13.55
C ARG A 152 1.25 9.36 -12.46
N GLY A 153 0.33 10.08 -11.83
CA GLY A 153 0.61 10.92 -10.67
C GLY A 153 0.53 12.40 -10.99
N LYS A 154 1.25 13.20 -10.20
CA LYS A 154 1.34 14.66 -10.39
C LYS A 154 2.58 15.00 -11.22
N GLU A 155 2.56 16.18 -11.83
CA GLU A 155 3.70 16.73 -12.55
C GLU A 155 4.86 16.98 -11.57
N ALA A 156 6.01 16.39 -11.86
CA ALA A 156 7.23 16.54 -11.08
C ALA A 156 7.90 17.89 -11.36
N SER A 157 8.69 18.38 -10.40
CA SER A 157 9.44 19.64 -10.55
C SER A 157 10.64 19.57 -11.50
N ILE A 158 11.03 18.37 -11.93
CA ILE A 158 12.15 18.16 -12.87
C ILE A 158 11.72 17.22 -13.99
N ASP A 159 12.39 17.33 -15.13
CA ASP A 159 12.18 16.47 -16.28
C ASP A 159 12.75 15.06 -16.05
N GLU A 160 12.13 14.04 -16.65
CA GLU A 160 12.59 12.65 -16.60
C GLU A 160 14.05 12.53 -17.05
N HIS A 161 14.42 13.22 -18.13
CA HIS A 161 15.76 13.15 -18.70
C HIS A 161 16.83 13.73 -17.76
N GLU A 162 16.48 14.76 -16.98
CA GLU A 162 17.39 15.35 -16.00
C GLU A 162 17.66 14.38 -14.84
N CYS A 163 16.61 13.74 -14.33
CA CYS A 163 16.72 12.73 -13.28
C CYS A 163 17.58 11.53 -13.71
N LEU A 164 17.30 11.00 -14.91
CA LEU A 164 18.05 9.88 -15.48
C LEU A 164 19.51 10.24 -15.75
N LYS A 165 19.78 11.42 -16.30
CA LYS A 165 21.16 11.89 -16.52
C LYS A 165 21.93 12.03 -15.20
N TRP A 166 21.27 12.47 -14.13
CA TRP A 166 21.90 12.52 -12.80
C TRP A 166 22.24 11.11 -12.29
N LEU A 167 21.32 10.15 -12.46
CA LEU A 167 21.55 8.75 -12.10
C LEU A 167 22.68 8.09 -12.90
N ASP A 168 22.76 8.37 -14.22
CA ASP A 168 23.81 7.86 -15.11
C ASP A 168 25.22 8.31 -14.68
N SER A 169 25.32 9.38 -13.89
CA SER A 169 26.59 9.85 -13.33
C SER A 169 27.04 9.13 -12.07
N LYS A 170 26.23 8.20 -11.53
CA LYS A 170 26.47 7.52 -10.24
C LYS A 170 26.90 6.07 -10.43
N GLU A 171 27.53 5.52 -9.40
CA GLU A 171 27.92 4.12 -9.41
C GLU A 171 26.68 3.21 -9.26
N PRO A 172 26.71 1.98 -9.84
CA PRO A 172 25.63 1.03 -9.66
C PRO A 172 25.33 0.77 -8.18
N ASN A 173 24.03 0.77 -7.82
CA ASN A 173 23.54 0.55 -6.45
C ASN A 173 24.05 1.58 -5.40
N SER A 174 24.46 2.78 -5.81
CA SER A 174 24.99 3.82 -4.88
C SER A 174 23.98 4.87 -4.43
N VAL A 175 22.76 4.85 -4.96
CA VAL A 175 21.73 5.89 -4.74
C VAL A 175 20.53 5.32 -3.99
N VAL A 176 20.10 6.00 -2.93
CA VAL A 176 18.86 5.70 -2.21
C VAL A 176 17.70 6.47 -2.84
N TYR A 177 16.63 5.78 -3.22
CA TYR A 177 15.38 6.42 -3.64
C TYR A 177 14.40 6.51 -2.47
N ILE A 178 13.96 7.73 -2.14
CA ILE A 178 13.02 8.01 -1.06
C ILE A 178 11.75 8.60 -1.66
N CYS A 179 10.66 7.84 -1.60
CA CYS A 179 9.33 8.29 -1.97
C CYS A 179 8.29 7.61 -1.07
N PHE A 180 7.44 8.41 -0.41
CA PHE A 180 6.42 7.92 0.51
C PHE A 180 5.01 7.85 -0.11
N GLY A 181 4.92 8.09 -1.41
CA GLY A 181 3.68 8.10 -2.18
C GLY A 181 2.77 9.29 -1.85
N SER A 182 1.67 9.41 -2.61
CA SER A 182 0.75 10.55 -2.54
C SER A 182 -0.17 10.57 -1.31
N LEU A 183 -0.35 9.42 -0.65
CA LEU A 183 -1.22 9.24 0.52
C LEU A 183 -0.56 9.68 1.82
N THR A 184 0.77 9.71 1.88
CA THR A 184 1.52 10.08 3.09
C THR A 184 1.73 11.59 3.16
N GLN A 185 1.57 12.16 4.36
CA GLN A 185 1.91 13.56 4.64
C GLN A 185 2.73 13.62 5.93
N PHE A 186 3.84 14.35 5.87
CA PHE A 186 4.69 14.59 7.03
C PHE A 186 4.58 16.03 7.50
N ASN A 187 4.70 16.24 8.80
CA ASN A 187 4.91 17.58 9.34
C ASN A 187 6.35 18.06 9.07
N CYS A 188 6.57 19.37 9.22
CA CYS A 188 7.88 19.98 8.98
C CYS A 188 9.00 19.38 9.84
N ALA A 189 8.72 19.03 11.10
CA ALA A 189 9.72 18.43 11.98
C ALA A 189 10.22 17.08 11.46
N GLN A 190 9.31 16.22 10.99
CA GLN A 190 9.67 14.91 10.44
C GLN A 190 10.45 15.03 9.12
N LEU A 191 10.10 15.99 8.26
CA LEU A 191 10.87 16.27 7.05
C LEU A 191 12.28 16.77 7.37
N LYS A 192 12.42 17.62 8.39
CA LYS A 192 13.72 18.13 8.85
C LYS A 192 14.62 17.01 9.37
N GLU A 193 14.08 16.08 10.15
CA GLU A 193 14.81 14.89 10.61
C GLU A 193 15.22 13.98 9.44
N ILE A 194 14.36 13.80 8.44
CA ILE A 194 14.72 13.06 7.22
C ILE A 194 15.88 13.76 6.50
N ALA A 195 15.80 15.06 6.30
CA ALA A 195 16.87 15.84 5.65
C ALA A 195 18.21 15.72 6.41
N MET A 196 18.20 15.95 7.73
CA MET A 196 19.39 15.82 8.56
C MET A 196 19.95 14.38 8.54
N GLY A 197 19.08 13.37 8.54
CA GLY A 197 19.48 11.97 8.41
C GLY A 197 20.13 11.65 7.05
N LEU A 198 19.59 12.19 5.95
CA LEU A 198 20.16 12.03 4.61
C LEU A 198 21.56 12.65 4.52
N GLU A 199 21.71 13.89 5.00
CA GLU A 199 23.01 14.58 5.06
C GLU A 199 24.02 13.78 5.89
N ALA A 200 23.65 13.40 7.12
CA ALA A 200 24.53 12.67 8.02
C ALA A 200 24.90 11.27 7.52
N SER A 201 24.05 10.64 6.70
CA SER A 201 24.30 9.31 6.14
C SER A 201 25.47 9.29 5.14
N GLY A 202 25.76 10.44 4.52
CA GLY A 202 26.71 10.55 3.41
C GLY A 202 26.32 9.78 2.15
N GLN A 203 25.14 9.17 2.11
CA GLN A 203 24.64 8.44 0.95
C GLN A 203 24.19 9.40 -0.14
N GLN A 204 24.30 8.96 -1.39
CA GLN A 204 23.67 9.67 -2.49
C GLN A 204 22.19 9.33 -2.51
N PHE A 205 21.33 10.29 -2.85
CA PHE A 205 19.89 10.06 -2.77
C PHE A 205 19.09 10.81 -3.83
N ILE A 206 17.91 10.27 -4.12
CA ILE A 206 16.80 10.97 -4.75
C ILE A 206 15.67 11.01 -3.74
N TRP A 207 15.20 12.20 -3.37
CA TRP A 207 14.11 12.37 -2.41
C TRP A 207 12.93 13.10 -3.04
N VAL A 208 11.81 12.39 -3.17
CA VAL A 208 10.54 12.95 -3.63
C VAL A 208 9.78 13.53 -2.44
N VAL A 209 9.52 14.83 -2.49
CA VAL A 209 8.87 15.60 -1.44
C VAL A 209 7.64 16.29 -1.99
N ARG A 210 6.50 16.12 -1.33
CA ARG A 210 5.29 16.84 -1.68
C ARG A 210 5.45 18.33 -1.34
N LYS A 211 5.01 19.23 -2.22
CA LYS A 211 4.96 20.67 -1.93
C LYS A 211 4.17 20.91 -0.64
N HIS A 212 4.87 21.41 0.38
CA HIS A 212 4.26 22.03 1.55
C HIS A 212 3.92 23.49 1.24
N ASN A 213 2.93 24.05 1.91
CA ASN A 213 2.53 25.44 1.68
C ASN A 213 3.75 26.37 1.88
N GLU A 214 3.93 27.33 0.95
CA GLU A 214 5.13 28.18 0.85
C GLU A 214 5.40 29.04 2.10
N GLU A 215 4.45 29.12 3.04
CA GLU A 215 4.60 29.80 4.33
C GLU A 215 5.44 29.01 5.35
N GLU A 216 5.70 27.71 5.12
CA GLU A 216 6.46 26.82 6.01
C GLU A 216 7.89 26.54 5.50
N GLN A 217 8.68 27.56 5.16
CA GLN A 217 10.06 27.39 4.65
C GLN A 217 11.09 26.78 5.64
N ASP A 218 10.70 26.36 6.86
CA ASP A 218 11.63 25.86 7.90
C ASP A 218 11.73 24.31 7.98
N TRP A 219 11.20 23.59 6.97
CA TRP A 219 11.31 22.12 6.93
C TRP A 219 12.65 21.60 6.41
N LEU A 220 13.42 22.41 5.67
CA LEU A 220 14.77 22.09 5.23
C LEU A 220 15.82 22.76 6.13
N PRO A 221 16.89 22.05 6.53
CA PRO A 221 18.05 22.68 7.14
C PRO A 221 18.62 23.79 6.26
N LYS A 222 19.11 24.87 6.89
CA LYS A 222 19.73 25.99 6.17
C LYS A 222 20.98 25.51 5.44
N GLY A 223 21.04 25.73 4.13
CA GLY A 223 22.18 25.33 3.31
C GLY A 223 22.10 23.91 2.74
N PHE A 224 21.06 23.13 3.09
CA PHE A 224 20.93 21.73 2.70
C PHE A 224 21.09 21.49 1.18
N GLU A 225 20.40 22.27 0.34
CA GLU A 225 20.48 22.10 -1.11
C GLU A 225 21.90 22.33 -1.65
N HIS A 226 22.64 23.28 -1.07
CA HIS A 226 24.03 23.56 -1.46
C HIS A 226 24.99 22.48 -0.95
N GLU A 227 24.84 22.03 0.30
CA GLU A 227 25.69 20.98 0.87
C GLU A 227 25.49 19.63 0.17
N MET A 228 24.27 19.37 -0.30
CA MET A 228 23.90 18.15 -1.03
C MET A 228 24.15 18.26 -2.54
N GLU A 229 24.71 19.35 -3.03
CA GLU A 229 25.00 19.51 -4.46
C GLU A 229 25.88 18.36 -4.97
N GLY A 230 25.43 17.73 -6.06
CA GLY A 230 26.08 16.55 -6.64
C GLY A 230 25.90 15.24 -5.87
N LYS A 231 25.35 15.25 -4.64
CA LYS A 231 25.09 14.05 -3.82
C LYS A 231 23.60 13.71 -3.68
N GLY A 232 22.75 14.73 -3.58
CA GLY A 232 21.31 14.58 -3.43
C GLY A 232 20.55 15.26 -4.56
N LEU A 233 19.41 14.68 -4.93
CA LEU A 233 18.44 15.27 -5.86
C LEU A 233 17.06 15.30 -5.18
N THR A 234 16.47 16.48 -5.02
CA THR A 234 15.14 16.66 -4.43
C THR A 234 14.12 16.93 -5.52
N ILE A 235 13.06 16.11 -5.60
CA ILE A 235 11.98 16.23 -6.57
C ILE A 235 10.71 16.69 -5.85
N LYS A 236 10.09 17.77 -6.30
CA LYS A 236 8.89 18.34 -5.68
C LYS A 236 7.63 17.96 -6.49
N GLU A 237 6.59 17.43 -5.82
CA GLU A 237 5.28 17.02 -6.39
C GLU A 237 4.08 17.82 -5.84
#